data_AF-A0A382UQD1-F1
#
_entry.id   AF-A0A382UQD1-F1
#
_cell.length_a   1.000
_cell.length_b   1.000
_cell.length_c   1.000
_cell.angle_alpha   90.00
_cell.angle_beta   90.00
_cell.angle_gamma   90.00
#
_symmetry.space_group_name_H-M   'P 1'
#
loop_
_entity.id
_entity.type
_entity.pdbx_description
1 polymer ?
#
loop_
_entity_poly.entity_id
_entity_poly.type
_entity_poly.pdbx_seq_one_letter_code
_entity_poly.pdbx_strand_id
1 'polypeptide(L)'
;MTEHLLNSKQMAQFVASGYLKFEDMIPKDLCSACREEMPNFGGYMAVGTPFEETWPKNTPLGDAFRLPQVQGLIHSLIGPDPLYDHHAAHLVKANQMRGPDAHQDSVIDFREN
;
A
#
# COMPACT_ATOMS: atom_id res chain seq x y z
N MET A 1 12.38 -17.47 5.68
CA MET A 1 10.94 -17.66 5.93
C MET A 1 10.31 -16.29 5.88
N THR A 2 9.18 -16.11 5.18
CA THR A 2 8.48 -14.82 5.19
C THR A 2 7.89 -14.61 6.58
N GLU A 3 8.43 -13.65 7.32
CA GLU A 3 7.91 -13.28 8.64
C GLU A 3 6.65 -12.39 8.46
N HIS A 4 5.83 -12.26 9.51
CA HIS A 4 4.65 -11.38 9.53
C HIS A 4 3.52 -11.69 8.53
N LEU A 5 3.36 -12.94 8.10
CA LEU A 5 2.19 -13.35 7.31
C LEU A 5 0.88 -13.24 8.11
N LEU A 6 -0.23 -13.02 7.40
CA LEU A 6 -1.56 -13.06 7.99
C LEU A 6 -1.85 -14.46 8.54
N ASN A 7 -2.40 -14.50 9.76
CA ASN A 7 -2.95 -15.75 10.29
C ASN A 7 -4.34 -16.05 9.70
N SER A 8 -4.84 -17.26 9.92
CA SER A 8 -6.12 -17.72 9.39
C SER A 8 -7.33 -16.88 9.83
N LYS A 9 -7.30 -16.30 11.04
CA LYS A 9 -8.38 -15.42 11.51
C LYS A 9 -8.37 -14.09 10.76
N GLN A 10 -7.20 -13.50 10.53
CA GLN A 10 -7.08 -12.27 9.75
C GLN A 10 -7.49 -12.50 8.30
N MET A 11 -7.06 -13.60 7.67
CA MET A 11 -7.48 -13.93 6.32
C MET A 11 -9.01 -14.14 6.23
N ALA A 12 -9.60 -14.86 7.19
CA ALA A 12 -11.05 -15.03 7.24
C ALA A 12 -11.80 -13.69 7.40
N GLN A 13 -11.27 -12.77 8.21
CA GLN A 13 -11.85 -11.43 8.38
C GLN A 13 -11.74 -10.60 7.10
N PHE A 14 -10.61 -10.67 6.40
CA PHE A 14 -10.44 -10.01 5.09
C PHE A 14 -11.46 -10.52 4.08
N VAL A 15 -11.62 -11.84 3.97
CA VAL A 15 -12.60 -12.46 3.04
C VAL A 15 -14.04 -12.06 3.39
N ALA A 16 -14.38 -11.99 4.67
CA ALA A 16 -15.73 -11.66 5.11
C ALA A 16 -16.07 -10.17 4.96
N SER A 17 -15.12 -9.27 5.22
CA SER A 17 -15.36 -7.83 5.32
C SER A 17 -14.79 -7.01 4.17
N GLY A 18 -13.89 -7.57 3.36
CA GLY A 18 -13.19 -6.88 2.28
C GLY A 18 -12.06 -5.95 2.73
N TYR A 19 -11.75 -5.87 4.03
CA TYR A 19 -10.67 -5.02 4.55
C TYR A 19 -10.10 -5.54 5.88
N LEU A 20 -8.88 -5.08 6.20
CA LEU A 20 -8.23 -5.25 7.51
C LEU A 20 -7.74 -3.89 8.02
N LYS A 21 -7.74 -3.72 9.35
CA LYS A 21 -7.18 -2.55 10.01
C LYS A 21 -6.04 -2.96 10.93
N PHE A 22 -4.91 -2.29 10.77
CA PHE A 22 -3.73 -2.45 11.62
C PHE A 22 -3.38 -1.10 12.24
N GLU A 23 -3.23 -1.07 13.55
CA GLU A 23 -2.74 0.10 14.27
C GLU A 23 -1.20 0.04 14.33
N ASP A 24 -0.55 1.20 14.33
CA ASP A 24 0.90 1.35 14.53
C ASP A 24 1.78 0.50 13.59
N MET A 25 1.28 0.19 12.39
CA MET A 25 1.98 -0.65 11.40
C MET A 25 3.32 -0.04 10.95
N ILE A 26 3.38 1.29 10.86
CA ILE A 26 4.54 2.05 10.38
C ILE A 26 5.07 2.89 11.55
N PRO A 27 6.38 2.82 11.87
CA PRO A 27 6.97 3.62 12.94
C PRO A 27 6.68 5.11 12.77
N LYS A 28 6.39 5.81 13.88
CA LYS A 28 5.95 7.20 13.88
C LYS A 28 6.87 8.18 13.13
N ASP A 29 8.18 8.01 13.28
CA ASP A 29 9.16 8.87 12.62
C ASP A 29 9.16 8.64 11.09
N LEU A 30 9.03 7.38 10.66
CA LEU A 30 8.91 7.04 9.24
C LEU A 30 7.58 7.49 8.64
N CYS A 31 6.47 7.37 9.38
CA CYS A 31 5.19 7.97 9.01
C CYS A 31 5.33 9.48 8.74
N SER A 32 6.03 10.18 9.62
CA SER A 32 6.24 11.63 9.52
C SER A 32 7.08 11.97 8.28
N ALA A 33 8.13 11.20 8.00
CA ALA A 33 8.95 11.35 6.81
C ALA A 33 8.17 11.04 5.51
N CYS A 34 7.35 9.99 5.49
CA CYS A 34 6.49 9.67 4.35
C CYS A 34 5.53 10.83 4.04
N ARG A 35 4.94 11.43 5.07
CA ARG A 35 4.04 12.58 4.93
C ARG A 35 4.74 13.79 4.30
N GLU A 36 6.04 13.98 4.55
CA GLU A 36 6.83 15.06 3.94
C GLU A 36 7.21 14.76 2.49
N GLU A 37 7.34 13.49 2.12
CA GLU A 37 7.60 13.05 0.74
C GLU A 37 6.35 13.15 -0.16
N MET A 38 5.18 12.75 0.35
CA MET A 38 3.92 12.65 -0.41
C MET A 38 3.53 13.89 -1.24
N PRO A 39 3.70 15.14 -0.78
CA PRO A 39 3.36 16.34 -1.56
C PRO A 39 4.21 16.51 -2.84
N ASN A 40 5.40 15.94 -2.88
CA ASN A 40 6.33 16.04 -4.00
C ASN A 40 6.17 14.87 -4.99
N PHE A 41 4.97 14.30 -5.06
CA PHE A 41 4.63 13.17 -5.93
C PHE A 41 5.02 13.45 -7.40
N GLY A 42 5.92 12.63 -7.92
CA GLY A 42 6.50 12.76 -9.27
C GLY A 42 5.68 12.13 -10.39
N GLY A 43 4.44 11.72 -10.12
CA GLY A 43 3.60 10.97 -11.08
C GLY A 43 3.73 9.46 -10.93
N TYR A 44 3.04 8.72 -11.80
CA TYR A 44 3.03 7.26 -11.77
C TYR A 44 4.40 6.68 -12.13
N MET A 45 4.75 5.59 -11.45
CA MET A 45 5.85 4.70 -11.85
C MET A 45 5.43 3.80 -13.02
N ALA A 46 6.36 3.03 -13.58
CA ALA A 46 6.07 2.11 -14.67
C ALA A 46 5.16 0.95 -14.20
N VAL A 47 3.97 0.83 -14.79
CA VAL A 47 3.01 -0.25 -14.51
C VAL A 47 3.63 -1.60 -14.88
N GLY A 48 3.41 -2.62 -14.04
CA GLY A 48 3.95 -3.97 -14.24
C GLY A 48 5.38 -4.17 -13.74
N THR A 49 6.05 -3.12 -13.23
CA THR A 49 7.35 -3.27 -12.57
C THR A 49 7.21 -4.13 -11.31
N PRO A 50 8.15 -5.04 -11.01
CA PRO A 50 8.16 -5.74 -9.73
C PRO A 50 8.03 -4.76 -8.57
N PHE A 51 7.16 -5.04 -7.60
CA PHE A 51 6.84 -4.09 -6.54
C PHE A 51 8.09 -3.65 -5.76
N GLU A 52 9.01 -4.59 -5.50
CA GLU A 52 10.28 -4.33 -4.81
C GLU A 52 11.20 -3.37 -5.57
N GLU A 53 11.06 -3.29 -6.89
CA GLU A 53 11.86 -2.41 -7.77
C GLU A 53 11.17 -1.06 -8.04
N THR A 54 9.89 -0.94 -7.71
CA THR A 54 9.07 0.22 -8.06
C THR A 54 9.48 1.47 -7.28
N TRP A 55 9.74 1.31 -5.97
CA TRP A 55 10.01 2.44 -5.09
C TRP A 55 11.51 2.66 -4.91
N PRO A 56 12.02 3.88 -5.15
CA PRO A 56 13.43 4.19 -4.95
C PRO A 56 13.93 3.78 -3.57
N LYS A 57 15.18 3.33 -3.50
CA LYS A 57 15.84 2.99 -2.24
C LYS A 57 16.22 4.27 -1.49
N ASN A 58 16.19 4.20 -0.16
CA ASN A 58 16.50 5.33 0.72
C ASN A 58 15.50 6.50 0.57
N THR A 59 14.24 6.20 0.27
CA THR A 59 13.14 7.16 0.36
C THR A 59 12.12 6.71 1.39
N PRO A 60 11.53 7.61 2.18
CA PRO A 60 10.59 7.24 3.24
C PRO A 60 9.46 6.29 2.80
N LEU A 61 8.79 6.56 1.68
CA LEU A 61 7.72 5.71 1.15
C LEU A 61 8.23 4.32 0.78
N GLY A 62 9.35 4.26 0.06
CA GLY A 62 9.95 2.98 -0.30
C GLY A 62 10.36 2.19 0.93
N ASP A 63 10.95 2.85 1.93
CA ASP A 63 11.40 2.20 3.16
C ASP A 63 10.21 1.71 4.00
N ALA A 64 9.08 2.41 3.97
CA ALA A 64 7.83 1.95 4.57
C ALA A 64 7.30 0.67 3.89
N PHE A 65 7.32 0.61 2.55
CA PHE A 65 6.91 -0.60 1.81
C PHE A 65 7.82 -1.80 2.05
N ARG A 66 9.09 -1.56 2.38
CA ARG A 66 10.08 -2.59 2.69
C ARG A 66 10.13 -3.02 4.16
N LEU A 67 9.27 -2.47 5.02
CA LEU A 67 9.13 -2.98 6.37
C LEU A 67 8.66 -4.44 6.35
N PRO A 68 9.24 -5.35 7.16
CA PRO A 68 8.89 -6.77 7.14
C PRO A 68 7.40 -7.04 7.30
N GLN A 69 6.72 -6.30 8.17
CA GLN A 69 5.28 -6.44 8.37
C GLN A 69 4.42 -5.95 7.19
N VAL A 70 4.90 -4.97 6.43
CA VAL A 70 4.22 -4.50 5.21
C VAL A 70 4.43 -5.49 4.07
N GLN A 71 5.66 -5.98 3.89
CA GLN A 71 5.95 -7.04 2.92
C GLN A 71 5.19 -8.34 3.23
N GLY A 72 5.10 -8.74 4.50
CA GLY A 72 4.31 -9.90 4.92
C GLY A 72 2.81 -9.75 4.63
N LEU A 73 2.26 -8.54 4.80
CA LEU A 73 0.87 -8.24 4.45
C LEU A 73 0.64 -8.33 2.93
N ILE A 74 1.50 -7.68 2.14
CA ILE A 74 1.42 -7.72 0.68
C ILE A 74 1.55 -9.16 0.18
N HIS A 75 2.51 -9.92 0.70
CA HIS A 75 2.68 -11.33 0.36
C HIS A 75 1.42 -12.14 0.65
N SER A 76 0.82 -11.93 1.82
CA SER A 76 -0.36 -12.69 2.24
C SER A 76 -1.60 -12.43 1.37
N LEU A 77 -1.74 -11.21 0.85
CA LEU A 77 -2.91 -10.78 0.09
C LEU A 77 -2.74 -10.94 -1.43
N ILE A 78 -1.54 -10.68 -1.95
CA ILE A 78 -1.26 -10.58 -3.38
C ILE A 78 -0.35 -11.73 -3.88
N GLY A 79 0.44 -12.33 -2.99
CA GLY A 79 1.42 -13.37 -3.32
C GLY A 79 2.87 -12.87 -3.30
N PRO A 80 3.84 -13.76 -3.55
CA PRO A 80 5.27 -13.51 -3.35
C PRO A 80 5.89 -12.47 -4.30
N ASP A 81 5.38 -12.35 -5.53
CA ASP A 81 5.98 -11.52 -6.59
C ASP A 81 4.96 -10.52 -7.17
N PRO A 82 4.46 -9.57 -6.37
CA PRO A 82 3.45 -8.62 -6.81
C PRO A 82 4.04 -7.63 -7.83
N LEU A 83 3.22 -7.24 -8.81
CA LEU A 83 3.53 -6.20 -9.78
C LEU A 83 2.87 -4.89 -9.36
N TYR A 84 3.54 -3.78 -9.64
CA TYR A 84 2.99 -2.45 -9.40
C TYR A 84 1.89 -2.10 -10.41
N ASP A 85 0.81 -1.52 -9.92
CA ASP A 85 -0.29 -1.00 -10.73
C ASP A 85 -0.29 0.54 -10.73
N HIS A 86 -0.73 1.15 -9.63
CA HIS A 86 -0.75 2.59 -9.47
C HIS A 86 -0.62 3.00 -8.00
N HIS A 87 -0.37 4.29 -7.76
CA HIS A 87 -0.43 4.88 -6.43
C HIS A 87 -0.87 6.34 -6.52
N ALA A 88 -1.49 6.84 -5.45
CA ALA A 88 -1.85 8.24 -5.32
C ALA A 88 -1.81 8.66 -3.84
N ALA A 89 -1.26 9.85 -3.56
CA ALA A 89 -1.33 10.45 -2.23
C ALA A 89 -2.67 11.17 -2.06
N HIS A 90 -3.58 10.58 -1.28
CA HIS A 90 -4.89 11.19 -1.00
C HIS A 90 -4.76 12.20 0.16
N LEU A 91 -4.24 13.39 -0.15
CA LEU A 91 -4.04 14.47 0.82
C LEU A 91 -5.28 15.36 0.96
N VAL A 92 -5.78 15.51 2.19
CA VAL A 92 -6.95 16.34 2.49
C VAL A 92 -6.51 17.55 3.34
N LYS A 93 -6.91 18.75 2.92
CA LYS A 93 -6.61 19.98 3.68
C LYS A 93 -7.38 20.01 5.00
N ALA A 94 -6.81 20.67 6.00
CA ALA A 94 -7.51 20.96 7.23
C ALA A 94 -8.86 21.67 6.94
N ASN A 95 -9.88 21.35 7.74
CA ASN A 95 -11.25 21.85 7.62
C ASN A 95 -12.02 21.45 6.34
N GLN A 96 -11.52 20.48 5.57
CA GLN A 96 -12.28 19.90 4.46
C GLN A 96 -13.25 18.83 4.99
N MET A 97 -14.55 19.08 4.85
CA MET A 97 -15.61 18.21 5.37
C MET A 97 -16.25 17.28 4.33
N ARG A 98 -15.92 17.47 3.04
CA ARG A 98 -16.38 16.59 1.95
C ARG A 98 -15.26 15.63 1.56
N GLY A 99 -15.51 14.33 1.74
CA GLY A 99 -14.67 13.25 1.22
C GLY A 99 -14.95 12.90 -0.24
N PRO A 100 -14.21 11.94 -0.82
CA PRO A 100 -14.53 11.39 -2.14
C PRO A 100 -15.90 10.71 -2.14
N ASP A 101 -16.55 10.72 -3.30
CA ASP A 101 -17.80 9.97 -3.49
C ASP A 101 -17.53 8.46 -3.41
N ALA A 102 -18.54 7.69 -3.01
CA ALA A 102 -18.43 6.23 -2.94
C ALA A 102 -18.16 5.64 -4.34
N HIS A 103 -17.11 4.83 -4.45
CA HIS A 103 -16.68 4.20 -5.70
C HIS A 103 -15.99 2.86 -5.41
N GLN A 104 -15.68 2.12 -6.48
CA GLN A 104 -14.84 0.93 -6.47
C GLN A 104 -13.64 1.21 -7.38
N ASP A 105 -12.43 0.89 -6.93
CA ASP A 105 -11.17 1.27 -7.60
C ASP A 105 -11.06 0.69 -9.02
N SER A 106 -11.36 -0.61 -9.19
CA SER A 106 -11.32 -1.26 -10.50
C SER A 106 -12.51 -2.20 -10.70
N VAL A 107 -13.05 -2.20 -11.91
CA VAL A 107 -14.18 -3.07 -12.34
C VAL A 107 -13.76 -3.99 -13.48
N ILE A 108 -12.78 -3.57 -14.31
CA ILE A 108 -12.29 -4.32 -15.46
C ILE A 108 -10.78 -4.11 -15.58
N ASP A 109 -10.02 -5.21 -15.59
CA ASP A 109 -8.59 -5.22 -15.88
C ASP A 109 -8.36 -6.16 -17.08
N PHE A 110 -7.90 -5.59 -18.20
CA PHE A 110 -7.64 -6.34 -19.44
C PHE A 110 -6.20 -6.84 -19.54
N ARG A 111 -5.36 -6.61 -18.52
CA ARG A 111 -3.98 -7.09 -18.55
C ARG A 111 -3.95 -8.62 -18.55
N GLU A 112 -3.13 -9.17 -19.44
CA GLU A 112 -2.79 -10.60 -19.45
C GLU A 112 -1.59 -10.81 -18.51
N ASN A 113 -1.65 -11.87 -17.69
CA ASN A 113 -0.57 -12.27 -16.77
C ASN A 113 0.65 -12.83 -17.50
#